data_AF-A0A6H5JQR4-F1
#
_entry.id   AF-A0A6H5JQR4-F1
#
_cell.length_a   1.000
_cell.length_b   1.000
_cell.length_c   1.000
_cell.angle_alpha   90.00
_cell.angle_beta   90.00
_cell.angle_gamma   90.00
#
_symmetry.space_group_name_H-M   'P 1'
#
loop_
_entity.id
_entity.type
_entity.pdbx_description
1 polymer ?
#
loop_
_entity_poly.entity_id
_entity_poly.type
_entity_poly.pdbx_seq_one_letter_code
_entity_poly.pdbx_strand_id
1 'polypeptide(L)'
;MVKFNLKLAPKKTNLGVKVVTFLGHQVTAEGIGPDPEKVRPLREVPMPTNVSQLRSLLGSLSYYRKFLKNMSAKLKPINAMLKRERSLRSRLIT
;
A
#
# COMPACT_ATOMS: atom_id res chain seq x y z
N MET A 1 9.43 28.14 -14.91
CA MET A 1 10.27 26.96 -15.25
C MET A 1 11.65 27.34 -15.76
N VAL A 2 11.77 28.40 -16.59
CA VAL A 2 13.07 28.89 -17.11
C VAL A 2 14.00 29.44 -16.01
N LYS A 3 13.46 30.04 -14.95
CA LYS A 3 14.23 30.62 -13.83
C LYS A 3 15.00 29.61 -12.95
N PHE A 4 14.65 28.32 -13.04
CA PHE A 4 15.27 27.23 -12.24
C PHE A 4 15.84 26.10 -13.12
N ASN A 5 15.93 26.32 -14.44
CA ASN A 5 16.42 25.33 -15.41
C ASN A 5 15.71 23.95 -15.36
N LEU A 6 14.43 23.92 -14.98
CA LEU A 6 13.61 22.70 -14.96
C LEU A 6 12.95 22.46 -16.32
N LYS A 7 13.18 21.28 -16.91
CA LYS A 7 12.60 20.84 -18.19
C LYS A 7 11.48 19.82 -17.96
N LEU A 8 10.37 19.98 -18.67
CA LEU A 8 9.29 19.00 -18.71
C LEU A 8 9.62 17.91 -19.73
N ALA A 9 9.39 16.66 -19.37
CA ALA A 9 9.43 15.55 -20.32
C ALA A 9 8.03 15.39 -20.95
N PRO A 10 7.85 15.68 -22.25
CA PRO A 10 6.52 15.66 -22.89
C PRO A 10 5.83 14.30 -22.75
N LYS A 11 6.59 13.21 -22.84
CA LYS A 11 6.09 11.84 -22.71
C LYS A 11 5.54 11.48 -21.32
N LYS A 12 5.94 12.21 -20.27
CA LYS A 12 5.52 11.97 -18.88
C LYS A 12 4.53 13.03 -18.38
N THR A 13 4.13 13.96 -19.24
CA THR A 13 3.30 15.09 -18.86
C THR A 13 1.90 14.90 -19.41
N ASN A 14 0.92 14.75 -18.52
CA ASN A 14 -0.49 14.64 -18.86
C ASN A 14 -1.18 15.95 -18.47
N LEU A 15 -1.68 16.70 -19.46
CA LEU A 15 -2.39 17.98 -19.24
C LEU A 15 -3.84 17.86 -19.71
N GLY A 16 -4.77 18.50 -19.00
CA GLY A 16 -6.18 18.54 -19.39
C GLY A 16 -6.93 17.20 -19.33
N VAL A 17 -6.38 16.19 -18.64
CA VAL A 17 -7.00 14.86 -18.52
C VAL A 17 -8.01 14.81 -17.37
N LYS A 18 -9.13 14.10 -17.57
CA LYS A 18 -10.15 13.87 -16.52
C LYS A 18 -9.68 12.93 -15.41
N VAL A 19 -8.69 12.10 -15.72
CA VAL A 19 -8.14 11.08 -14.83
C VAL A 19 -6.62 11.09 -14.96
N VAL A 20 -5.91 11.18 -13.84
CA VAL A 20 -4.44 11.13 -13.81
C VAL A 20 -3.96 10.15 -12.75
N THR A 21 -2.98 9.32 -13.10
CA THR A 21 -2.31 8.45 -12.14
C THR A 21 -1.15 9.20 -11.51
N PHE A 22 -1.19 9.39 -10.19
CA PHE A 22 -0.17 10.10 -9.43
C PHE A 22 0.17 9.31 -8.16
N LEU A 23 1.45 8.98 -7.98
CA LEU A 23 1.98 8.25 -6.81
C LEU A 23 1.23 6.94 -6.48
N GLY A 24 0.74 6.21 -7.47
CA GLY A 24 -0.03 4.97 -7.23
C GLY A 24 -1.49 5.20 -6.80
N HIS A 25 -1.98 6.43 -6.98
CA HIS A 25 -3.38 6.79 -6.85
C HIS A 25 -3.91 7.28 -8.20
N GLN A 26 -5.19 7.01 -8.45
CA GLN A 26 -5.93 7.57 -9.57
C GLN A 26 -6.71 8.78 -9.06
N VAL A 27 -6.38 9.97 -9.58
CA VAL A 27 -7.07 11.21 -9.25
C VAL A 27 -8.08 11.50 -10.34
N THR A 28 -9.34 11.61 -9.95
CA THR A 28 -10.48 11.92 -10.81
C THR A 28 -11.20 13.16 -10.28
N ALA A 29 -12.18 13.67 -11.03
CA ALA A 29 -13.03 14.77 -10.57
C ALA A 29 -13.84 14.43 -9.31
N GLU A 30 -14.12 13.15 -9.08
CA GLU A 30 -14.92 12.65 -7.95
C GLU A 30 -14.06 12.41 -6.69
N GLY A 31 -12.74 12.26 -6.85
CA GLY A 31 -11.83 12.11 -5.72
C GLY A 31 -10.54 11.36 -6.05
N ILE A 32 -9.89 10.86 -5.00
CA ILE A 32 -8.64 10.10 -5.09
C ILE A 32 -8.97 8.64 -4.80
N GLY A 33 -8.64 7.76 -5.73
CA GLY A 33 -8.75 6.30 -5.59
C GLY A 33 -7.38 5.62 -5.62
N PRO A 34 -7.28 4.36 -5.18
CA PRO A 34 -6.08 3.57 -5.38
C PRO A 34 -5.98 3.13 -6.86
N ASP A 35 -4.77 3.16 -7.42
CA ASP A 35 -4.54 2.72 -8.79
C ASP A 35 -4.79 1.20 -8.91
N PRO A 36 -5.71 0.75 -9.78
CA PRO A 36 -6.00 -0.67 -9.96
C PRO A 36 -4.77 -1.50 -10.35
N GLU A 37 -3.79 -0.93 -11.07
CA GLU A 37 -2.55 -1.64 -11.40
C GLU A 37 -1.70 -1.94 -10.17
N LYS A 38 -1.70 -1.04 -9.18
CA LYS A 38 -0.96 -1.24 -7.92
C LYS A 38 -1.72 -2.08 -6.91
N VAL A 39 -3.05 -2.10 -7.00
CA VAL A 39 -3.90 -2.94 -6.14
C VAL A 39 -3.97 -4.39 -6.63
N ARG A 40 -3.84 -4.63 -7.93
CA ARG A 40 -3.96 -5.98 -8.52
C ARG A 40 -2.98 -6.99 -7.89
N PRO A 41 -1.67 -6.71 -7.73
CA PRO A 41 -0.76 -7.61 -7.04
C PRO A 41 -1.21 -7.91 -5.61
N LEU A 42 -1.75 -6.93 -4.87
CA LEU A 42 -2.23 -7.15 -3.50
C LEU A 42 -3.44 -8.08 -3.42
N ARG A 43 -4.22 -8.20 -4.50
CA ARG A 43 -5.33 -9.16 -4.61
C ARG A 43 -4.88 -10.55 -5.03
N GLU A 44 -3.84 -10.62 -5.87
CA GLU A 44 -3.33 -11.87 -6.45
C GLU A 44 -2.23 -12.51 -5.58
N VAL A 45 -1.74 -11.82 -4.54
CA VAL A 45 -0.73 -12.37 -3.63
C VAL A 45 -1.22 -13.69 -3.03
N PRO A 46 -0.44 -14.78 -3.14
CA PRO A 46 -0.78 -16.05 -2.54
C PRO A 46 -0.80 -15.94 -1.01
N MET A 47 -1.57 -16.83 -0.37
CA MET A 47 -1.71 -16.81 1.09
C MET A 47 -0.34 -16.92 1.77
N PRO A 48 0.04 -15.96 2.64
CA PRO A 48 1.37 -15.95 3.23
C PRO A 48 1.57 -17.18 4.11
N THR A 49 2.61 -17.96 3.83
CA THR A 49 2.97 -19.16 4.61
C THR A 49 3.88 -18.81 5.79
N ASN A 50 4.55 -17.66 5.71
CA ASN A 50 5.55 -17.21 6.67
C ASN A 50 5.15 -15.91 7.36
N VAL A 51 5.54 -15.77 8.63
CA VAL A 51 5.32 -14.55 9.41
C VAL A 51 5.97 -13.31 8.79
N SER A 52 7.14 -13.48 8.17
CA SER A 52 7.83 -12.38 7.46
C SER A 52 7.03 -11.88 6.25
N GLN A 53 6.50 -12.81 5.44
CA GLN A 53 5.64 -12.48 4.29
C GLN A 53 4.35 -11.79 4.74
N LEU A 54 3.74 -12.29 5.82
CA LEU A 54 2.56 -11.67 6.42
C LEU A 54 2.84 -10.22 6.86
N ARG A 55 3.97 -9.95 7.54
CA ARG A 55 4.36 -8.58 7.93
C ARG A 55 4.57 -7.67 6.72
N SER A 56 5.21 -8.17 5.65
CA SER A 56 5.42 -7.42 4.41
C SER A 56 4.08 -7.05 3.74
N LEU A 57 3.16 -8.02 3.63
CA LEU A 57 1.83 -7.79 3.07
C LEU A 57 1.03 -6.76 3.89
N LEU A 58 1.08 -6.86 5.22
CA LEU A 58 0.43 -5.89 6.12
C LEU A 58 0.99 -4.47 5.97
N GLY A 59 2.30 -4.34 5.77
CA GLY A 59 2.94 -3.06 5.47
C GLY A 59 2.39 -2.44 4.19
N SER A 60 2.31 -3.23 3.11
CA SER A 60 1.75 -2.78 1.83
C SER A 60 0.27 -2.42 1.93
N LEU A 61 -0.53 -3.19 2.67
CA LEU A 61 -1.94 -2.89 2.93
C LEU A 61 -2.14 -1.61 3.75
N SER A 62 -1.19 -1.29 4.64
CA SER A 62 -1.25 -0.07 5.45
C SER A 62 -1.20 1.20 4.59
N TYR A 63 -0.53 1.16 3.44
CA TYR A 63 -0.50 2.28 2.49
C TYR A 63 -1.91 2.65 1.98
N TYR A 64 -2.75 1.63 1.74
CA TYR A 64 -4.13 1.80 1.26
C TYR A 64 -5.18 1.86 2.37
N ARG A 65 -4.78 2.02 3.64
CA ARG A 65 -5.69 1.98 4.80
C ARG A 65 -6.85 2.97 4.70
N LYS A 66 -6.67 4.12 4.05
CA LYS A 66 -7.73 5.13 3.83
C LYS A 66 -8.90 4.59 3.01
N PHE A 67 -8.68 3.59 2.16
CA PHE A 67 -9.70 2.97 1.30
C PHE A 67 -10.30 1.69 1.91
N LEU A 68 -9.65 1.14 2.95
CA LEU A 68 -10.04 -0.13 3.57
C LEU A 68 -10.87 0.11 4.83
N LYS A 69 -12.20 0.10 4.69
CA LYS A 69 -13.12 0.19 5.83
C LYS A 69 -12.86 -0.94 6.83
N ASN A 70 -12.79 -0.61 8.12
CA ASN A 70 -12.65 -1.55 9.24
C ASN A 70 -11.42 -2.47 9.18
N MET A 71 -10.35 -2.04 8.51
CA MET A 71 -9.10 -2.81 8.42
C MET A 71 -8.52 -3.15 9.80
N SER A 72 -8.59 -2.22 10.77
CA SER A 72 -8.11 -2.47 12.13
C SER A 72 -8.85 -3.61 12.84
N ALA A 73 -10.17 -3.71 12.68
CA ALA A 73 -10.96 -4.78 13.26
C ALA A 73 -10.60 -6.14 12.64
N LYS A 74 -10.43 -6.19 11.31
CA LYS A 74 -10.02 -7.40 10.58
C LYS A 74 -8.60 -7.86 10.91
N LEU A 75 -7.68 -6.91 11.15
CA LEU A 75 -6.29 -7.21 11.50
C LEU A 75 -6.05 -7.53 12.97
N LYS A 76 -7.02 -7.25 13.85
CA LYS A 76 -6.91 -7.53 15.29
C LYS A 76 -6.46 -8.96 15.62
N PRO A 77 -7.08 -10.04 15.08
CA PRO A 77 -6.63 -11.41 15.35
C PRO A 77 -5.21 -11.67 14.83
N ILE A 78 -4.88 -11.16 13.64
CA ILE A 78 -3.57 -11.34 13.01
C ILE A 78 -2.47 -10.67 13.85
N ASN A 79 -2.70 -9.45 14.31
CA ASN A 79 -1.77 -8.72 15.16
C ASN A 79 -1.57 -9.39 16.53
N ALA A 80 -2.62 -9.98 17.10
CA ALA A 80 -2.52 -10.76 18.34
C ALA A 80 -1.64 -12.02 18.14
N MET A 81 -1.82 -12.73 17.02
CA MET A 81 -0.96 -13.87 16.66
C MET A 81 0.50 -13.46 16.48
N LEU A 82 0.76 -12.35 15.78
CA LEU A 82 2.11 -11.81 15.58
C LEU A 82 2.80 -11.41 16.90
N LYS A 83 2.04 -10.86 17.85
CA LYS A 83 2.56 -10.50 19.19
C LYS A 83 2.92 -11.74 20.01
N ARG A 84 2.11 -12.80 19.93
CA ARG A 84 2.38 -14.09 20.60
C ARG A 84 3.64 -14.75 20.05
N GLU A 85 3.80 -14.80 18.72
CA GLU A 85 5.01 -15.35 18.08
C GLU A 85 6.29 -14.64 18.55
N ARG A 86 6.24 -13.31 18.65
CA ARG A 86 7.37 -12.50 19.15
C ARG A 86 7.74 -12.85 20.59
N SER A 87 6.73 -13.02 21.46
CA SER A 87 6.93 -13.41 22.87
C SER A 87 7.47 -14.83 23.04
N LEU A 88 7.15 -15.75 22.13
CA LEU A 88 7.69 -17.12 22.15
C LEU A 88 9.16 -17.12 21.71
N ARG A 89 9.50 -16.35 20.67
CA ARG A 89 10.89 -16.18 20.24
C ARG A 89 11.77 -15.54 21.30
N SER A 90 11.28 -14.51 22.01
CA SER A 90 12.09 -13.87 23.07
C SER A 90 12.36 -14.82 24.24
N ARG A 91 11.49 -15.80 24.50
CA ARG A 91 11.66 -16.81 25.56
C ARG A 91 12.56 -17.98 25.20
N LEU A 92 12.87 -18.19 23.91
CA LEU A 92 13.77 -19.24 23.44
C LEU A 92 15.25 -18.81 23.43
N ILE A 93 15.52 -17.53 23.69
CA ILE A 93 16.86 -16.90 23.60
C ILE A 93 17.26 -16.34 24.99
N THR A 94 16.59 -16.76 26.06
CA THR A 94 16.89 -16.47 27.47
C THR A 94 16.90 -17.79 28.21
#